data_AF-A0A378FYC8-F1
#
_entry.id   AF-A0A378FYC8-F1
#
_cell.length_a   1.000
_cell.length_b   1.000
_cell.length_c   1.000
_cell.angle_alpha   90.00
_cell.angle_beta   90.00
_cell.angle_gamma   90.00
#
_symmetry.space_group_name_H-M   'P 1'
#
loop_
_entity.id
_entity.type
_entity.pdbx_description
1 polymer ?
#
loop_
_entity_poly.entity_id
_entity_poly.type
_entity_poly.pdbx_seq_one_letter_code
_entity_poly.pdbx_strand_id
1 'polypeptide(L)' 'MFWVVDQSGRVLVGPRERVPEDGTQRSIVVNGAEVGKVIASPVERLTRQYRH' A
#
# COMPACT_ATOMS: atom_id res chain seq x y z
N MET A 1 -3.67 6.87 -2.97
CA MET A 1 -3.76 6.43 -1.56
C MET A 1 -2.73 5.33 -1.31
N PHE A 2 -2.28 5.13 -0.07
CA PHE A 2 -1.32 4.09 0.27
C PHE A 2 -1.68 3.41 1.61
N TRP A 3 -1.19 2.19 1.77
CA TRP A 3 -1.28 1.38 2.99
C TRP A 3 0.12 0.95 3.42
N VAL A 4 0.29 0.77 4.71
CA VAL A 4 1.44 0.11 5.32
C VAL A 4 0.92 -1.15 5.97
N VAL A 5 1.49 -2.29 5.59
CA VAL A 5 1.16 -3.61 6.13
C VAL A 5 2.38 -4.21 6.82
N ASP A 6 2.14 -5.03 7.84
CA ASP A 6 3.19 -5.86 8.44
C ASP A 6 3.54 -7.07 7.54
N GLN A 7 4.53 -7.84 7.96
CA GLN A 7 5.00 -9.06 7.29
C GLN A 7 3.92 -10.15 7.09
N SER A 8 2.83 -10.12 7.86
CA SER A 8 1.69 -11.03 7.71
C SER A 8 0.60 -10.48 6.77
N GLY A 9 0.79 -9.25 6.26
CA GLY A 9 -0.17 -8.56 5.40
C GLY A 9 -1.26 -7.81 6.17
N ARG A 10 -1.18 -7.70 7.50
CA ARG A 10 -2.14 -6.94 8.29
C ARG A 10 -1.88 -5.44 8.12
N VAL A 11 -2.93 -4.67 7.86
CA VAL A 11 -2.85 -3.21 7.75
C VAL A 11 -2.52 -2.59 9.11
N LEU A 12 -1.45 -1.81 9.14
CA LEU A 12 -1.04 -0.99 10.28
C LEU A 12 -1.49 0.47 10.09
N VAL A 13 -1.32 1.00 8.88
CA VAL A 13 -1.67 2.38 8.52
C VAL A 13 -2.31 2.39 7.13
N GLY A 14 -3.37 3.17 6.94
CA GLY A 14 -3.98 3.40 5.64
C GLY A 14 -5.47 3.70 5.73
N PRO A 15 -6.12 3.91 4.58
CA PRO A 15 -7.58 4.03 4.48
C PRO A 15 -8.32 2.81 5.02
N ARG A 16 -9.59 2.98 5.39
CA ARG A 16 -10.47 1.88 5.84
C ARG A 16 -10.93 0.97 4.69
N GLU A 17 -10.74 1.41 3.45
CA GLU A 17 -10.97 0.59 2.26
C GLU A 17 -9.99 -0.60 2.18
N ARG A 18 -10.39 -1.61 1.41
CA ARG A 18 -9.55 -2.78 1.14
C ARG A 18 -8.25 -2.35 0.44
N VAL A 19 -7.14 -2.98 0.83
CA VAL A 19 -5.86 -2.90 0.12
C VAL A 19 -6.06 -3.41 -1.32
N PRO A 20 -5.63 -2.65 -2.34
CA PRO A 20 -5.75 -3.06 -3.74
C PRO A 20 -4.82 -4.24 -4.04
N GLU A 21 -5.34 -5.25 -4.73
CA GLU A 21 -4.58 -6.45 -5.14
C GLU A 21 -3.55 -6.12 -6.23
N ASP A 22 -3.85 -5.13 -7.07
CA ASP A 22 -3.03 -4.60 -8.16
C ASP A 22 -2.12 -3.43 -7.73
N GLY A 23 -2.08 -3.13 -6.43
CA GLY A 23 -1.28 -2.02 -5.90
C GLY A 23 0.22 -2.22 -6.10
N THR A 24 0.94 -1.14 -6.40
CA THR A 24 2.41 -1.15 -6.42
C THR A 24 2.93 -1.37 -5.00
N GLN A 25 3.76 -2.40 -4.81
CA GLN A 25 4.28 -2.76 -3.49
C GLN A 25 5.77 -2.41 -3.37
N ARG A 26 6.19 -1.93 -2.20
CA ARG A 26 7.60 -1.77 -1.83
C ARG A 26 7.86 -2.36 -0.45
N SER A 27 8.83 -3.24 -0.36
CA SER A 27 9.25 -3.85 0.90
C SER A 27 9.89 -2.84 1.85
N ILE A 28 9.61 -3.00 3.14
CA ILE A 28 10.26 -2.30 4.24
C ILE A 28 11.25 -3.27 4.85
N VAL A 29 12.54 -2.97 4.71
CA VAL A 29 13.63 -3.82 5.18
C VAL A 29 14.36 -3.12 6.32
N VAL A 30 14.50 -3.79 7.46
CA VAL A 30 15.22 -3.30 8.64
C VAL A 30 16.25 -4.36 9.02
N ASN A 31 17.51 -3.96 9.16
CA ASN A 31 18.63 -4.86 9.46
C ASN A 31 18.71 -6.08 8.51
N GLY A 32 18.36 -5.88 7.24
CA GLY A 32 18.35 -6.94 6.22
C GLY A 32 17.14 -7.88 6.25
N ALA A 33 16.20 -7.71 7.19
CA ALA A 33 14.96 -8.48 7.25
C ALA A 33 13.76 -7.66 6.75
N GLU A 34 12.90 -8.27 5.93
CA GLU A 34 11.62 -7.66 5.57
C GLU A 34 10.66 -7.70 6.76
N VAL A 35 10.17 -6.53 7.17
CA VAL A 35 9.25 -6.38 8.32
C VAL A 35 7.84 -5.94 7.92
N GLY A 36 7.65 -5.62 6.63
CA GLY A 36 6.38 -5.15 6.10
C GLY A 36 6.51 -4.56 4.70
N LYS A 37 5.43 -3.95 4.22
CA LYS A 37 5.37 -3.37 2.88
C LYS A 37 4.55 -2.08 2.87
N VAL A 38 4.93 -1.16 2.00
CA VAL A 38 4.08 -0.05 1.56
C VAL A 38 3.39 -0.44 0.27
N ILE A 39 2.07 -0.31 0.21
CA ILE A 39 1.25 -0.63 -0.97
C ILE A 39 0.58 0.66 -1.43
N ALA A 40 0.92 1.13 -2.63
CA ALA A 40 0.32 2.31 -3.24
C ALA A 40 -0.76 1.88 -4.24
N SER A 41 -1.86 2.63 -4.26
CA SER A 41 -2.86 2.54 -5.34
C SER A 41 -2.18 2.81 -6.69
N PRO A 42 -2.57 2.13 -7.78
CA PRO A 42 -2.10 2.47 -9.11
C PRO A 42 -2.36 3.95 -9.44
N VAL A 43 -1.41 4.58 -10.13
CA VAL A 43 -1.47 6.01 -10.50
C VAL A 43 -2.69 6.30 -11.38
N GLU A 44 -3.11 5.34 -12.21
CA GLU A 44 -4.26 5.46 -13.13
C GLU A 44 -5.60 5.69 -12.40
N ARG A 45 -5.74 5.19 -11.17
CA ARG A 45 -6.91 5.46 -10.33
C ARG A 45 -6.93 6.89 -9.78
N LEU A 46 -5.78 7.51 -9.62
CA LEU A 46 -5.67 8.88 -9.11
C LEU A 46 -6.26 9.87 -10.13
N THR A 47 -6.06 9.63 -11.43
CA THR A 47 -6.62 10.46 -12.53
C THR A 47 -8.15 10.45 -12.58
N ARG A 48 -8.81 9.45 -11.97
CA ARG A 48 -10.28 9.36 -11.93
C ARG A 48 -10.92 10.12 -10.77
N GLN A 49 -10.18 10.39 -9.69
CA GLN A 49 -10.69 11.10 -8.51
C GLN A 49 -10.64 12.63 -8.62
N TYR A 50 -9.83 13.17 -9.54
CA TYR A 50 -9.71 14.62 -9.78
C TYR A 50 -10.48 15.13 -11.02
N ARG A 51 -11.39 14.32 -11.58
CA ARG A 51 -12.22 14.69 -12.75
C ARG A 51 -13.68 15.02 -12.41
N HIS A 52 -13.98 15.34 -11.16
CA HIS A 52 -15.27 15.89 -10.75
C HIS A 52 -15.08 17.23 -10.04
#